data_AF-A0A0F9B0Y8-F1
#
_entry.id   AF-A0A0F9B0Y8-F1
#
_cell.length_a   1.000
_cell.length_b   1.000
_cell.length_c   1.000
_cell.angle_alpha   90.00
_cell.angle_beta   90.00
_cell.angle_gamma   90.00
#
_symmetry.space_group_name_H-M   'P 1'
#
loop_
_entity.id
_entity.type
_entity.pdbx_description
1 polymer ?
#
loop_
_entity_poly.entity_id
_entity_poly.type
_entity_poly.pdbx_seq_one_letter_code
_entity_poly.pdbx_strand_id
1 'polypeptide(L)'
;MSTNIYYSPEKFGLEVFAEFEYSDACYQFDTRVVWKDKNGQLWTAADCGCSCPTPFEDFHLDNIDKLTSTDEIRSEWHRKLRGSITTEGEYQYRVRKIDKYLKER
;
A
#
# COMPACT_ATOMS: atom_id res chain seq x y z
N MET A 1 -1.48 17.13 17.22
CA MET A 1 -0.73 16.45 16.15
C MET A 1 -1.61 15.35 15.61
N SER A 2 -1.69 15.17 14.28
CA SER A 2 -2.56 14.13 13.72
C SER A 2 -2.03 12.74 14.09
N THR A 3 -2.94 11.86 14.52
CA THR A 3 -2.70 10.43 14.75
C THR A 3 -3.01 9.65 13.48
N ASN A 4 -2.31 9.98 12.40
CA ASN A 4 -2.43 9.31 11.11
C ASN A 4 -1.58 8.02 11.13
N ILE A 5 -2.18 6.90 10.70
CA ILE A 5 -1.60 5.55 10.79
C ILE A 5 -0.45 5.30 9.78
N TYR A 6 -0.40 6.06 8.69
CA TYR A 6 0.68 6.02 7.70
C TYR A 6 1.90 6.82 8.17
N TYR A 7 1.70 8.04 8.71
CA TYR A 7 2.79 8.90 9.20
C TYR A 7 3.28 8.57 10.61
N SER A 8 2.58 7.73 11.38
CA SER A 8 2.98 7.35 12.74
C SER A 8 2.47 5.95 13.17
N PRO A 9 2.79 4.89 12.41
CA PRO A 9 2.34 3.52 12.68
C PRO A 9 2.80 3.01 14.06
N GLU A 10 3.93 3.52 14.57
CA GLU A 10 4.50 3.10 15.86
C GLU A 10 3.59 3.41 17.05
N LYS A 11 2.78 4.48 16.96
CA LYS A 11 1.76 4.85 17.98
C LYS A 11 0.62 3.85 18.06
N PHE A 12 0.43 3.04 17.02
CA PHE A 12 -0.56 1.98 16.91
C PHE A 12 0.04 0.59 17.16
N GLY A 13 1.33 0.50 17.48
CA GLY A 13 2.04 -0.78 17.64
C GLY A 13 2.33 -1.49 16.31
N LEU A 14 2.37 -0.73 15.21
CA LEU A 14 2.60 -1.20 13.85
C LEU A 14 3.96 -0.72 13.30
N GLU A 15 4.49 -1.45 12.33
CA GLU A 15 5.58 -1.02 11.44
C GLU A 15 5.11 -1.07 9.98
N VAL A 16 5.58 -0.17 9.10
CA VAL A 16 5.37 -0.31 7.65
C VAL A 16 6.31 -1.40 7.12
N PHE A 17 5.73 -2.44 6.51
CA PHE A 17 6.44 -3.61 5.96
C PHE A 17 6.46 -3.62 4.43
N ALA A 18 5.52 -2.93 3.77
CA ALA A 18 5.57 -2.62 2.35
C ALA A 18 4.64 -1.44 2.02
N GLU A 19 4.93 -0.77 0.91
CA GLU A 19 4.17 0.35 0.37
C GLU A 19 4.11 0.19 -1.16
N PHE A 20 2.93 0.42 -1.72
CA PHE A 20 2.58 0.09 -3.09
C PHE A 20 1.86 1.26 -3.75
N GLU A 21 2.64 2.16 -4.35
CA GLU A 21 2.12 3.28 -5.14
C GLU A 21 1.77 2.82 -6.57
N TYR A 22 0.50 3.03 -6.93
CA TYR A 22 -0.09 2.69 -8.22
C TYR A 22 -0.09 3.88 -9.19
N SER A 23 -0.01 5.13 -8.70
CA SER A 23 -0.03 6.36 -9.50
C SER A 23 1.35 7.03 -9.58
N ASP A 24 1.73 7.40 -10.79
CA ASP A 24 2.93 8.22 -11.05
C ASP A 24 2.52 9.66 -11.47
N ALA A 25 1.24 10.00 -11.29
CA ALA A 25 0.70 11.31 -11.63
C ALA A 25 1.03 12.35 -10.54
N CYS A 26 1.63 13.47 -10.94
CA CYS A 26 1.96 14.57 -10.05
C CYS A 26 0.71 15.07 -9.30
N TYR A 27 0.86 15.33 -7.99
CA TYR A 27 -0.20 15.83 -7.11
C TYR A 27 -1.39 14.86 -6.91
N GLN A 28 -1.17 13.57 -7.14
CA GLN A 28 -2.10 12.48 -6.82
C GLN A 28 -1.37 11.37 -6.07
N PHE A 29 -2.14 10.52 -5.38
CA PHE A 29 -1.67 9.26 -4.81
C PHE A 29 -2.74 8.19 -5.05
N ASP A 30 -2.32 6.97 -5.33
CA ASP A 30 -3.13 5.76 -5.22
C ASP A 30 -2.23 4.72 -4.55
N THR A 31 -2.29 4.65 -3.22
CA THR A 31 -1.31 3.93 -2.40
C THR A 31 -2.00 2.78 -1.67
N ARG A 32 -1.41 1.58 -1.70
CA ARG A 32 -1.71 0.53 -0.72
C ARG A 32 -0.53 0.36 0.24
N VAL A 33 -0.80 0.38 1.54
CA VAL A 33 0.20 0.15 2.59
C VAL A 33 -0.04 -1.22 3.22
N VAL A 34 1.04 -1.90 3.59
CA VAL A 34 1.01 -3.11 4.42
C VAL A 34 1.80 -2.86 5.69
N TRP A 35 1.08 -2.84 6.81
CA TRP A 35 1.66 -2.81 8.14
C TRP A 35 1.86 -4.22 8.69
N LYS A 36 2.74 -4.34 9.68
CA LYS A 36 2.94 -5.54 10.50
C LYS A 36 2.84 -5.16 11.97
N ASP A 37 2.18 -5.98 12.78
CA ASP A 37 2.12 -5.81 14.23
C ASP A 37 3.25 -6.58 14.95
N LYS A 38 3.39 -6.30 16.25
CA LYS A 38 4.34 -6.99 17.15
C LYS A 38 4.19 -8.52 17.24
N ASN A 39 3.04 -9.08 16.82
CA ASN A 39 2.75 -10.51 16.83
C ASN A 39 3.08 -11.17 15.47
N GLY A 40 3.43 -10.37 14.45
CA GLY A 40 3.64 -10.83 13.07
C GLY A 40 2.39 -10.80 12.20
N GLN A 41 1.24 -10.35 12.71
CA GLN A 41 0.03 -10.19 11.91
C GLN A 41 0.20 -9.02 10.94
N LEU A 42 -0.22 -9.23 9.70
CA LEU A 42 -0.22 -8.23 8.65
C LEU A 42 -1.57 -7.53 8.53
N TRP A 43 -1.52 -6.22 8.30
CA TRP A 43 -2.68 -5.35 8.13
C TRP A 43 -2.49 -4.50 6.88
N THR A 44 -3.55 -4.06 6.22
CA THR A 44 -3.46 -3.28 4.99
C THR A 44 -4.62 -2.30 4.84
N ALA A 45 -4.38 -1.21 4.12
CA ALA A 45 -5.40 -0.35 3.57
C ALA A 45 -4.93 0.16 2.20
N ALA A 46 -5.87 0.53 1.35
CA ALA A 46 -5.61 1.30 0.15
C ALA A 46 -6.40 2.61 0.22
N ASP A 47 -5.74 3.71 -0.15
CA ASP A 47 -6.32 5.05 -0.18
C ASP A 47 -5.85 5.77 -1.45
N CYS A 48 -6.70 6.63 -2.01
CA CYS A 48 -6.37 7.36 -3.23
C CYS A 48 -7.02 8.74 -3.29
N GLY A 49 -6.28 9.72 -3.80
CA GLY A 49 -6.72 11.11 -3.79
C GLY A 49 -5.81 12.05 -4.57
N CYS A 50 -6.17 13.34 -4.52
CA CYS A 50 -5.27 14.43 -4.89
C CYS A 50 -4.46 14.88 -3.67
N SER A 51 -3.42 15.69 -3.85
CA SER A 51 -2.52 16.15 -2.78
C SER A 51 -3.12 17.21 -1.82
N CYS A 52 -4.44 17.18 -1.60
CA CYS A 52 -5.15 18.11 -0.72
C CYS A 52 -5.54 17.46 0.62
N PRO A 53 -6.24 16.30 0.65
CA PRO A 53 -6.26 15.44 1.84
C PRO A 53 -4.87 14.88 2.15
N THR A 54 -4.64 14.54 3.41
CA THR A 54 -3.46 13.76 3.82
C THR A 54 -3.69 12.28 3.45
N PRO A 55 -2.72 11.55 2.87
CA PRO A 55 -2.88 10.12 2.66
C PRO A 55 -3.20 9.39 3.96
N PHE A 56 -4.23 8.55 3.96
CA PHE A 56 -4.73 7.79 5.10
C PHE A 56 -5.25 8.64 6.27
N GLU A 57 -5.79 9.85 6.03
CA GLU A 57 -6.28 10.76 7.08
C GLU A 57 -7.43 10.17 7.93
N ASP A 58 -8.38 9.48 7.27
CA ASP A 58 -9.53 8.83 7.92
C ASP A 58 -9.27 7.38 8.37
N PHE A 59 -8.02 6.89 8.29
CA PHE A 59 -7.68 5.48 8.60
C PHE A 59 -7.11 5.29 10.01
N HIS A 60 -7.64 4.27 10.70
CA HIS A 60 -7.48 3.96 12.11
C HIS A 60 -7.38 2.43 12.33
N LEU A 61 -6.95 1.97 13.51
CA LEU A 61 -6.78 0.53 13.79
C LEU A 61 -8.04 -0.33 13.61
N ASP A 62 -9.22 0.27 13.70
CA ASP A 62 -10.53 -0.38 13.59
C ASP A 62 -11.13 -0.37 12.18
N ASN A 63 -10.50 0.30 11.20
CA ASN A 63 -10.94 0.34 9.80
C ASN A 63 -9.87 -0.08 8.77
N ILE A 64 -8.75 -0.66 9.21
CA ILE A 64 -7.77 -1.34 8.34
C ILE A 64 -8.06 -2.85 8.22
N ASP A 65 -7.85 -3.41 7.03
CA ASP A 65 -8.11 -4.82 6.74
C ASP A 65 -7.01 -5.74 7.27
N LYS A 66 -7.41 -6.92 7.74
CA LYS A 66 -6.48 -7.99 8.12
C LYS A 66 -5.99 -8.72 6.87
N LEU A 67 -4.73 -8.51 6.48
CA LEU A 67 -4.16 -9.19 5.31
C LEU A 67 -3.99 -10.70 5.59
N THR A 68 -4.65 -11.54 4.79
CA THR A 68 -4.64 -13.01 4.94
C THR A 68 -3.83 -13.74 3.87
N SER A 69 -3.68 -13.17 2.67
CA SER A 69 -2.78 -13.66 1.61
C SER A 69 -2.19 -12.51 0.82
N THR A 70 -0.92 -12.65 0.41
CA THR A 70 -0.24 -11.69 -0.47
C THR A 70 -0.72 -11.76 -1.93
N ASP A 71 -1.43 -12.83 -2.31
CA ASP A 71 -2.03 -12.97 -3.65
C ASP A 71 -3.17 -11.97 -3.91
N GLU A 72 -3.81 -11.46 -2.86
CA GLU A 72 -4.80 -10.37 -2.99
C GLU A 72 -4.14 -9.10 -3.53
N ILE A 73 -3.02 -8.69 -2.93
CA ILE A 73 -2.23 -7.52 -3.32
C ILE A 73 -1.65 -7.73 -4.73
N ARG A 74 -1.10 -8.92 -5.02
CA ARG A 74 -0.63 -9.29 -6.37
C ARG A 74 -1.76 -9.16 -7.41
N SER A 75 -2.99 -9.58 -7.06
CA SER A 75 -4.16 -9.52 -7.95
C SER A 75 -4.67 -8.10 -8.17
N GLU A 76 -4.66 -7.24 -7.14
CA GLU A 76 -4.96 -5.81 -7.29
C GLU A 76 -3.89 -5.11 -8.13
N TRP A 77 -2.61 -5.37 -7.87
CA TRP A 77 -1.49 -4.75 -8.59
C TRP A 77 -1.51 -5.08 -10.08
N HIS A 78 -1.74 -6.35 -10.46
CA HIS A 78 -1.96 -6.70 -11.87
C HIS A 78 -3.21 -6.06 -12.49
N ARG A 79 -4.26 -5.79 -11.70
CA ARG A 79 -5.48 -5.14 -12.18
C ARG A 79 -5.26 -3.65 -12.44
N LYS A 80 -4.68 -2.94 -11.47
CA LYS A 80 -4.39 -1.49 -11.56
C LYS A 80 -3.35 -1.20 -12.65
N LEU A 81 -2.22 -1.92 -12.70
CA LEU A 81 -1.18 -1.68 -13.71
C LEU A 81 -1.57 -2.02 -15.16
N ARG A 82 -2.63 -2.81 -15.36
CA ARG A 82 -3.22 -3.03 -16.70
C ARG A 82 -4.24 -1.96 -17.10
N GLY A 83 -4.72 -1.18 -16.13
CA GLY A 83 -5.63 -0.06 -16.33
C GLY A 83 -4.92 1.29 -16.49
N SER A 84 -3.81 1.51 -15.76
CA SER A 84 -2.91 2.63 -16.01
C SER A 84 -2.10 2.41 -17.29
N ILE A 85 -1.93 3.47 -18.08
CA ILE A 85 -1.25 3.44 -19.38
C ILE A 85 0.27 3.43 -19.17
N THR A 86 0.77 2.30 -18.69
CA THR A 86 2.18 2.03 -18.47
C THR A 86 2.81 1.37 -19.70
N THR A 87 4.12 1.50 -19.89
CA THR A 87 4.82 0.76 -20.97
C THR A 87 5.02 -0.70 -20.56
N GLU A 88 5.09 -1.65 -21.50
CA GLU A 88 5.33 -3.07 -21.16
C GLU A 88 6.62 -3.27 -20.32
N GLY A 89 7.69 -2.51 -20.61
CA GLY A 89 8.93 -2.55 -19.81
C GLY A 89 8.74 -2.06 -18.37
N GLU A 90 7.91 -1.03 -18.19
CA GLU A 90 7.54 -0.47 -16.88
C GLU A 90 6.59 -1.40 -16.11
N TYR A 91 5.58 -1.95 -16.77
CA TYR A 91 4.71 -3.00 -16.23
C TYR A 91 5.55 -4.19 -15.72
N GLN A 92 6.47 -4.70 -16.54
CA GLN A 92 7.38 -5.79 -16.15
C GLN A 92 8.31 -5.39 -14.99
N TYR A 93 8.82 -4.16 -14.96
CA TYR A 93 9.62 -3.66 -13.84
C TYR A 93 8.80 -3.59 -12.54
N ARG A 94 7.60 -3.01 -12.57
CA ARG A 94 6.70 -2.85 -11.42
C ARG A 94 6.17 -4.19 -10.92
N VAL A 95 5.85 -5.13 -11.81
CA VAL A 95 5.54 -6.52 -11.46
C VAL A 95 6.73 -7.19 -10.77
N ARG A 96 7.95 -7.11 -11.32
CA ARG A 96 9.14 -7.68 -10.66
C ARG A 96 9.45 -7.04 -9.31
N LYS A 97 9.20 -5.73 -9.16
CA LYS A 97 9.37 -4.99 -7.89
C LYS A 97 8.45 -5.54 -6.81
N ILE A 98 7.14 -5.69 -7.08
CA ILE A 98 6.23 -6.28 -6.07
C ILE A 98 6.54 -7.76 -5.83
N ASP A 99 6.81 -8.53 -6.88
CA ASP A 99 7.05 -9.97 -6.76
C ASP A 99 8.33 -10.25 -5.95
N LYS A 100 9.29 -9.32 -5.93
CA LYS A 100 10.43 -9.31 -5.01
C LYS A 100 10.01 -9.05 -3.55
N TYR A 101 9.25 -7.98 -3.27
CA TYR A 101 8.74 -7.69 -1.92
C TYR A 101 7.88 -8.83 -1.33
N LEU A 102 7.20 -9.60 -2.18
CA LEU A 102 6.39 -10.76 -1.80
C LEU A 102 7.18 -12.09 -1.74
N LYS A 103 8.49 -12.10 -2.05
CA LYS A 103 9.37 -13.29 -2.04
C LYS A 103 10.58 -13.19 -1.12
N GLU A 104 10.99 -12.00 -0.68
CA GLU A 104 12.09 -11.80 0.29
C GLU A 104 11.63 -11.91 1.76
N ARG A 105 10.79 -12.91 2.07
CA ARG A 105 10.22 -13.15 3.40
C ARG A 105 10.03 -14.64 3.66
#